data_AF-A0A371HY61-F1
#
_entry.id   AF-A0A371HY61-F1
#
_cell.length_a   1.000
_cell.length_b   1.000
_cell.length_c   1.000
_cell.angle_alpha   90.00
_cell.angle_beta   90.00
_cell.angle_gamma   90.00
#
_symmetry.space_group_name_H-M   'P 1'
#
loop_
_entity.id
_entity.type
_entity.pdbx_description
1 polymer ?
#
loop_
_entity_poly.entity_id
_entity_poly.type
_entity_poly.pdbx_seq_one_letter_code
_entity_poly.pdbx_strand_id
1 'polypeptide(L)'
;MLLLRPYKCGNTTYCPMNSSSIATTSRLRKANIVVDALSRRHALLAMLETKLLGFKSLKDLYVTDENSKKAYDIFVISANEGFFRHECFLFKEKHLYMPKSSI
;
A
#
# COMPACT_ATOMS: atom_id res chain seq x y z
N MET A 1 -4.10 -10.55 44.58
CA MET A 1 -2.96 -10.67 43.64
C MET A 1 -3.22 -11.84 42.71
N LEU A 2 -3.74 -11.61 41.51
CA LEU A 2 -4.08 -12.68 40.57
C LEU A 2 -2.78 -13.18 39.90
N LEU A 3 -2.36 -14.40 40.22
CA LEU A 3 -1.35 -15.13 39.47
C LEU A 3 -1.95 -15.53 38.12
N LEU A 4 -1.73 -14.71 37.10
CA LEU A 4 -2.08 -15.02 35.71
C LEU A 4 -1.28 -16.27 35.29
N ARG A 5 -1.98 -17.39 35.14
CA ARG A 5 -1.37 -18.65 34.69
C ARG A 5 -1.01 -18.57 33.20
N PRO A 6 0.04 -19.28 32.76
CA PRO A 6 0.40 -19.35 31.34
C PRO A 6 -0.73 -19.96 30.51
N TYR A 7 -0.98 -19.38 29.33
CA TYR A 7 -1.93 -19.91 28.34
C TYR A 7 -1.18 -20.69 27.26
N LYS A 8 -1.63 -21.89 26.91
CA LYS A 8 -1.04 -22.70 25.83
C LYS A 8 -1.92 -22.67 24.58
N CYS A 9 -1.31 -22.36 23.44
CA CYS A 9 -1.92 -22.49 22.12
C CYS A 9 -1.03 -23.38 21.25
N GLY A 10 -1.49 -24.60 20.98
CA GLY A 10 -0.69 -25.63 20.31
C GLY A 10 0.63 -25.88 21.05
N ASN A 11 1.74 -25.80 20.32
CA ASN A 11 3.09 -26.07 20.83
C ASN A 11 3.67 -24.85 21.58
N THR A 12 2.94 -23.73 21.60
CA THR A 12 3.44 -22.44 22.05
C THR A 12 2.85 -22.11 23.42
N THR A 13 3.71 -21.77 24.39
CA THR A 13 3.30 -21.35 25.75
C THR A 13 3.46 -19.84 25.88
N TYR A 14 2.35 -19.13 26.14
CA TYR A 14 2.33 -17.69 26.42
C TYR A 14 2.42 -17.44 27.92
N CYS A 15 3.55 -16.88 28.37
CA CYS A 15 3.74 -16.41 29.74
C CYS A 15 3.43 -14.90 29.82
N PRO A 16 2.62 -14.43 30.77
CA PRO A 16 2.37 -13.01 30.97
C PRO A 16 3.67 -12.29 31.36
N MET A 17 4.00 -11.22 30.64
CA MET A 17 5.25 -10.48 30.76
C MET A 17 5.35 -9.78 32.12
N ASN A 18 6.30 -10.21 32.97
CA ASN A 18 6.73 -9.47 34.16
C ASN A 18 8.01 -8.67 33.86
N SER A 19 8.29 -7.67 34.70
CA SER A 19 9.34 -6.64 34.54
C SER A 19 10.77 -7.17 34.35
N SER A 20 11.05 -8.45 34.67
CA SER A 20 12.32 -9.12 34.33
C SER A 20 12.50 -9.36 32.82
N SER A 21 11.43 -9.24 32.02
CA SER A 21 11.47 -9.30 30.54
C SER A 21 12.07 -8.03 29.91
N ILE A 22 12.20 -6.94 30.68
CA ILE A 22 12.84 -5.71 30.21
C ILE A 22 14.34 -5.97 29.96
N ALA A 23 14.98 -6.86 30.73
CA ALA A 23 16.39 -7.20 30.58
C ALA A 23 16.72 -7.90 29.24
N THR A 24 15.76 -8.63 28.65
CA THR A 24 15.94 -9.26 27.33
C THR A 24 15.88 -8.29 26.15
N THR A 25 15.33 -7.07 26.33
CA THR A 25 15.31 -6.06 25.25
C THR A 25 16.71 -5.55 24.88
N SER A 26 17.65 -5.57 25.82
CA SER A 26 19.03 -5.11 25.62
C SER A 26 19.85 -6.00 24.67
N ARG A 27 19.52 -7.30 24.58
CA ARG A 27 20.19 -8.27 23.69
C ARG A 27 19.64 -8.25 22.25
N LEU A 28 18.44 -7.70 22.04
CA LEU A 28 17.81 -7.55 20.71
C LEU A 28 18.29 -6.33 19.90
N ARG A 29 19.14 -5.47 20.46
CA ARG A 29 19.52 -4.20 19.81
C ARG A 29 20.24 -4.35 18.46
N LYS A 30 20.93 -5.47 18.23
CA LYS A 30 21.57 -5.82 16.94
C LYS A 30 20.67 -6.63 16.00
N ALA A 31 19.84 -7.54 16.55
CA ALA A 31 18.87 -8.30 15.77
C ALA A 31 17.78 -7.40 15.16
N ASN A 32 17.51 -6.25 15.79
CA ASN A 32 16.59 -5.24 15.27
C ASN A 32 17.01 -4.65 13.93
N ILE A 33 18.30 -4.61 13.56
CA ILE A 33 18.72 -4.01 12.28
C ILE A 33 18.24 -4.86 11.10
N VAL A 34 18.39 -6.18 11.19
CA VAL A 34 17.96 -7.10 10.13
C VAL A 34 16.44 -7.15 10.06
N VAL A 35 15.76 -7.19 11.21
CA VAL A 35 14.29 -7.19 11.29
C VAL A 35 13.71 -5.87 10.79
N ASP A 36 14.29 -4.73 11.17
CA ASP A 36 13.89 -3.40 10.70
C ASP A 36 14.12 -3.25 9.19
N ALA A 37 15.29 -3.66 8.68
CA ALA A 37 15.57 -3.64 7.24
C ALA A 37 14.59 -4.51 6.45
N LEU A 38 14.28 -5.72 6.95
CA LEU A 38 13.33 -6.63 6.31
C LEU A 38 11.89 -6.06 6.35
N SER A 39 11.48 -5.52 7.50
CA SER A 39 10.16 -4.89 7.67
C SER A 39 9.99 -3.70 6.73
N ARG A 40 11.00 -2.83 6.64
CA ARG A 40 11.01 -1.69 5.70
C ARG A 40 10.95 -2.15 4.26
N ARG A 41 11.72 -3.18 3.88
CA ARG A 41 11.66 -3.75 2.52
C ARG A 41 10.25 -4.27 2.21
N HIS A 42 9.64 -5.00 3.14
CA HIS A 42 8.29 -5.52 2.96
C HIS A 42 7.27 -4.39 2.82
N ALA A 43 7.34 -3.36 3.67
CA ALA A 43 6.45 -2.20 3.58
C ALA A 43 6.59 -1.45 2.25
N LEU A 44 7.82 -1.29 1.76
CA LEU A 44 8.07 -0.67 0.45
C LEU A 44 7.50 -1.50 -0.70
N LEU A 45 7.70 -2.82 -0.68
CA LEU A 45 7.13 -3.73 -1.68
C LEU A 45 5.59 -3.69 -1.67
N ALA A 46 4.97 -3.81 -0.49
CA ALA A 46 3.52 -3.75 -0.35
C ALA A 46 2.96 -2.39 -0.84
N MET A 47 3.65 -1.28 -0.56
CA MET A 47 3.26 0.04 -1.06
C MET A 47 3.36 0.12 -2.58
N LEU A 48 4.42 -0.42 -3.18
CA LEU A 48 4.60 -0.45 -4.64
C LEU A 48 3.53 -1.32 -5.31
N GLU A 49 3.27 -2.51 -4.78
CA GLU A 49 2.22 -3.41 -5.26
C GLU A 49 0.84 -2.75 -5.18
N THR A 50 0.53 -2.08 -4.06
CA THR A 50 -0.74 -1.36 -3.89
C THR A 50 -0.87 -0.22 -4.90
N LYS A 51 0.20 0.57 -5.13
CA LYS A 51 0.19 1.64 -6.14
C LYS A 51 0.01 1.08 -7.56
N LEU A 52 0.68 -0.02 -7.88
CA LEU A 52 0.58 -0.67 -9.19
C LEU A 52 -0.83 -1.25 -9.42
N LEU A 53 -1.42 -1.85 -8.38
CA LEU A 53 -2.81 -2.31 -8.43
C LEU A 53 -3.78 -1.14 -8.65
N GLY A 54 -3.57 -0.02 -7.96
CA GLY A 54 -4.33 1.22 -8.15
C GLY A 54 -4.25 1.76 -9.58
N PHE A 55 -3.08 1.68 -10.22
CA PHE A 55 -2.93 2.06 -11.63
C PHE A 55 -3.64 1.10 -12.58
N LYS A 56 -3.65 -0.20 -12.27
CA LYS A 56 -4.40 -1.18 -13.06
C LYS A 56 -5.91 -0.90 -12.98
N SER A 57 -6.46 -0.70 -11.78
CA SER A 57 -7.88 -0.36 -11.61
C SER A 57 -8.24 0.98 -12.25
N LEU A 58 -7.31 1.95 -12.24
CA LEU A 58 -7.51 3.24 -12.91
C LEU A 58 -7.72 3.06 -14.42
N LYS A 59 -6.94 2.15 -15.04
CA LYS A 59 -7.08 1.83 -16.46
C LYS A 59 -8.48 1.26 -16.77
N ASP A 60 -8.96 0.37 -15.91
CA ASP A 60 -10.29 -0.24 -16.05
C ASP A 60 -11.40 0.80 -15.86
N LEU A 61 -11.19 1.77 -14.97
CA LEU A 61 -12.14 2.85 -14.68
C LEU A 61 -12.33 3.79 -15.89
N TYR A 62 -11.28 4.11 -16.63
CA TYR A 62 -11.41 4.90 -17.87
C TYR A 62 -12.27 4.20 -18.94
N VAL A 63 -12.32 2.87 -18.94
CA VAL A 63 -13.08 2.08 -19.91
C VAL A 63 -14.52 1.86 -19.45
N THR A 64 -14.72 1.66 -18.16
CA THR A 64 -15.99 1.21 -17.58
C THR A 64 -16.93 2.36 -17.25
N ASP A 65 -16.40 3.51 -16.79
CA ASP A 65 -17.22 4.66 -16.47
C ASP A 65 -17.52 5.47 -17.74
N GLU A 66 -18.81 5.51 -18.15
CA GLU A 66 -19.31 6.25 -19.32
C GLU A 66 -18.82 7.71 -19.36
N ASN A 67 -18.76 8.38 -18.21
CA ASN A 67 -18.31 9.77 -18.14
C ASN A 67 -16.80 9.89 -18.38
N SER A 68 -16.03 8.97 -17.81
CA SER A 68 -14.58 8.91 -17.99
C SER A 68 -14.20 8.44 -19.40
N LYS A 69 -14.94 7.50 -19.98
CA LYS A 69 -14.76 7.03 -21.35
C LYS A 69 -15.03 8.14 -22.36
N LYS A 70 -16.14 8.88 -22.20
CA LYS A 70 -16.44 10.05 -23.04
C LYS A 70 -15.36 11.11 -22.91
N ALA A 71 -14.94 11.43 -21.69
CA ALA A 71 -13.84 12.37 -21.48
C ALA A 71 -12.54 11.87 -22.15
N TYR A 72 -12.21 10.60 -21.96
CA TYR A 72 -11.03 9.96 -22.57
C TYR A 72 -11.06 10.04 -24.09
N ASP A 73 -12.17 9.65 -24.73
CA ASP A 73 -12.34 9.67 -26.18
C ASP A 73 -12.35 11.10 -26.74
N ILE A 74 -13.02 12.04 -26.06
CA ILE A 74 -13.04 13.47 -26.44
C ILE A 74 -11.63 14.08 -26.35
N PHE A 75 -10.90 13.85 -25.26
CA PHE A 75 -9.54 14.37 -25.09
C PHE A 75 -8.52 13.73 -26.04
N VAL A 76 -8.77 12.50 -26.50
CA VAL A 76 -7.98 11.86 -27.58
C VAL A 76 -8.15 12.62 -28.91
N ILE A 77 -9.33 13.19 -29.15
CA ILE A 77 -9.65 13.91 -30.39
C ILE A 77 -9.25 15.39 -30.28
N SER A 78 -9.40 16.02 -29.12
CA SER A 78 -9.03 17.42 -28.88
C SER A 78 -7.69 17.53 -28.14
N ALA A 79 -6.59 17.63 -28.89
CA ALA A 79 -5.26 18.00 -28.35
C ALA A 79 -5.19 19.44 -27.78
N ASN A 80 -6.33 20.11 -27.56
CA ASN A 80 -6.41 21.56 -27.41
C ASN A 80 -6.38 22.06 -25.95
N GLU A 81 -6.37 21.19 -24.94
CA GLU A 81 -6.39 21.60 -23.51
C GLU A 81 -5.20 21.04 -22.68
N GLY A 82 -4.11 20.62 -23.34
CA GLY A 82 -2.92 20.13 -22.64
C GLY A 82 -3.06 18.72 -22.06
N PHE A 83 -4.06 17.97 -22.53
CA PHE A 83 -4.19 16.55 -22.24
C PHE A 83 -3.45 15.71 -23.28
N PHE A 84 -2.76 14.67 -22.83
CA PHE A 84 -2.16 13.68 -23.73
C PHE A 84 -2.21 12.28 -23.13
N ARG A 85 -2.16 11.28 -24.02
CA ARG A 85 -2.17 9.87 -23.64
C ARG A 85 -0.74 9.32 -23.66
N HIS A 86 -0.36 8.62 -22.60
CA HIS A 86 0.88 7.87 -22.54
C HIS A 86 0.64 6.51 -21.89
N GLU A 87 1.04 5.42 -22.55
CA GLU A 87 0.90 4.04 -22.02
C GLU A 87 -0.51 3.69 -21.50
N CYS A 88 -1.55 4.18 -22.18
CA CYS A 88 -2.97 4.04 -21.80
C CYS A 88 -3.47 4.94 -20.65
N PHE A 89 -2.62 5.76 -20.04
CA PHE A 89 -2.99 6.75 -19.03
C PHE A 89 -3.23 8.12 -19.64
N LEU A 90 -4.14 8.89 -19.05
CA LEU A 90 -4.42 10.27 -19.45
C LEU A 90 -3.68 11.23 -18.52
N PHE A 91 -2.88 12.11 -19.10
CA PHE A 91 -2.16 13.16 -18.37
C PHE A 91 -2.74 14.52 -18.74
N LYS A 92 -2.79 15.42 -17.76
CA LYS A 92 -2.94 16.86 -17.98
C LYS A 92 -1.62 17.51 -17.60
N GLU A 93 -0.92 18.08 -18.57
CA GLU A 93 0.43 18.63 -18.38
C GLU A 93 1.40 17.61 -17.74
N LYS A 94 1.76 17.76 -16.45
CA LYS A 94 2.67 16.85 -15.73
C LYS A 94 1.96 15.96 -14.71
N HIS A 95 0.63 15.98 -14.68
CA HIS A 95 -0.17 15.28 -13.67
C HIS A 95 -1.05 14.22 -14.30
N LEU A 96 -1.14 13.05 -13.64
CA LEU A 96 -2.06 12.00 -14.01
C LEU A 96 -3.51 12.45 -13.76
N TYR A 97 -4.37 12.34 -14.76
CA TYR A 97 -5.77 12.77 -14.66
C TYR A 97 -6.61 11.68 -13.99
N MET A 98 -7.21 11.95 -12.82
CA MET A 98 -8.03 10.97 -12.11
C MET A 98 -9.51 11.09 -12.51
N PRO A 99 -10.17 9.99 -12.95
CA PRO A 99 -11.61 9.91 -13.10
C PRO A 99 -12.35 10.41 -11.87
N LYS A 100 -13.45 11.13 -12.08
CA LYS A 100 -14.33 11.59 -10.98
C LYS A 100 -15.03 10.43 -10.24
N SER A 101 -15.07 9.26 -10.85
CA SER A 101 -15.61 8.02 -10.31
C SER A 101 -14.61 7.24 -9.44
N SER A 102 -13.38 7.73 -9.28
CA SER A 102 -12.43 7.18 -8.31
C SER A 102 -12.87 7.55 -6.89
N ILE A 103 -13.18 6.55 -6.07
CA ILE A 103 -13.55 6.67 -4.64
C ILE A 103 -12.33 7.08 -3.80
#